data_AF-A0AA51JP08-F1
#
_entry.id   AF-A0AA51JP08-F1
#
_cell.length_a   1.000
_cell.length_b   1.000
_cell.length_c   1.000
_cell.angle_alpha   90.00
_cell.angle_beta   90.00
_cell.angle_gamma   90.00
#
_symmetry.space_group_name_H-M   'P 1'
#
loop_
_entity.id
_entity.type
_entity.pdbx_description
1 polymer ?
#
loop_
_entity_poly.entity_id
_entity_poly.type
_entity_poly.pdbx_seq_one_letter_code
_entity_poly.pdbx_strand_id
1 'polypeptide(L)' 'PSQADVQVFEAVGKSIAGSLPHASRWYNHIASYTPAERKSWPAGVSPLSAGGKTTTAAPAKKEEDDDDDVDLFGSGDEE' A
#
# COMPACT_ATOMS: atom_id res chain seq x y z
N PRO A 1 -3.14 -4.77 10.85
CA PRO A 1 -4.49 -4.95 10.25
C PRO A 1 -5.56 -4.18 11.04
N SER A 2 -6.59 -3.70 10.36
CA SER A 2 -7.64 -2.81 10.90
C SER A 2 -9.00 -3.14 10.28
N GLN A 3 -10.10 -2.57 10.79
CA GLN A 3 -11.44 -2.75 10.16
C GLN A 3 -11.49 -2.28 8.69
N ALA A 4 -10.60 -1.36 8.28
CA ALA A 4 -10.47 -0.97 6.88
C ALA A 4 -10.04 -2.15 5.99
N ASP A 5 -9.11 -2.98 6.47
CA ASP A 5 -8.64 -4.16 5.75
C ASP A 5 -9.76 -5.20 5.59
N VAL A 6 -10.61 -5.36 6.61
CA VAL A 6 -11.77 -6.26 6.58
C VAL A 6 -12.75 -5.81 5.50
N GLN A 7 -13.09 -4.51 5.46
CA GLN A 7 -13.97 -3.95 4.44
C GLN A 7 -13.43 -4.17 3.02
N VAL A 8 -12.14 -3.94 2.79
CA VAL A 8 -11.52 -4.16 1.47
C VAL A 8 -11.46 -5.65 1.15
N PHE A 9 -11.17 -6.50 2.13
CA PHE A 9 -11.07 -7.96 1.93
C PHE A 9 -12.43 -8.56 1.53
N GLU A 10 -13.51 -8.13 2.18
CA GLU A 10 -14.88 -8.50 1.83
C GLU A 10 -15.27 -7.99 0.44
N ALA A 11 -14.90 -6.76 0.08
CA ALA A 11 -15.18 -6.19 -1.23
C ALA A 11 -14.43 -6.91 -2.38
N VAL A 12 -13.20 -7.39 -2.12
CA VAL A 12 -12.39 -8.13 -3.10
C VAL A 12 -12.99 -9.52 -3.36
N GLY A 13 -13.46 -10.22 -2.32
CA GLY A 13 -14.27 -11.44 -2.41
C GLY A 13 -13.62 -12.71 -3.02
N LYS A 14 -12.57 -12.58 -3.83
CA LYS A 14 -11.83 -13.69 -4.49
C LYS A 14 -10.33 -13.43 -4.48
N SER A 15 -9.54 -14.50 -4.55
CA SER A 15 -8.08 -14.37 -4.60
C SER A 15 -7.64 -13.60 -5.84
N ILE A 16 -6.74 -12.65 -5.63
CA ILE A 16 -6.19 -11.81 -6.69
C ILE A 16 -5.06 -12.60 -7.35
N ALA A 17 -5.31 -13.12 -8.56
CA ALA A 17 -4.34 -13.86 -9.35
C ALA A 17 -3.91 -13.06 -10.59
N GLY A 18 -2.61 -13.06 -10.87
CA GLY A 18 -2.08 -12.88 -12.22
C GLY A 18 -1.26 -11.62 -12.50
N SER A 19 -1.45 -10.50 -11.78
CA SER A 19 -0.67 -9.27 -12.09
C SER A 19 -0.46 -8.30 -10.92
N LEU A 20 -0.96 -8.62 -9.72
CA LEU A 20 -0.87 -7.73 -8.55
C LEU A 20 -0.17 -8.43 -7.38
N PRO A 21 1.17 -8.52 -7.38
CA PRO A 21 1.92 -9.27 -6.37
C PRO A 21 1.68 -8.73 -4.95
N HIS A 22 1.63 -7.40 -4.80
CA HIS A 22 1.37 -6.77 -3.51
C HIS A 22 -0.06 -7.00 -3.01
N ALA A 23 -1.05 -6.92 -3.90
CA ALA A 23 -2.45 -7.16 -3.54
C ALA A 23 -2.69 -8.63 -3.19
N SER A 24 -2.05 -9.56 -3.91
CA SER A 24 -2.09 -10.99 -3.60
C SER A 24 -1.43 -11.30 -2.25
N ARG A 25 -0.27 -10.70 -1.97
CA ARG A 25 0.40 -10.82 -0.66
C ARG A 25 -0.48 -10.31 0.48
N TRP A 26 -1.07 -9.13 0.32
CA TRP A 26 -1.98 -8.57 1.32
C TRP A 26 -3.23 -9.44 1.49
N TYR A 27 -3.87 -9.89 0.41
CA TYR A 27 -5.04 -10.76 0.49
C TYR A 27 -4.75 -12.06 1.25
N ASN A 28 -3.64 -12.72 0.93
CA ASN A 28 -3.22 -13.93 1.64
C ASN A 28 -2.91 -13.67 3.12
N HIS A 29 -2.31 -12.52 3.42
CA HIS A 29 -2.04 -12.08 4.78
C HIS A 29 -3.32 -11.83 5.58
N ILE A 30 -4.35 -11.17 5.00
CA ILE A 30 -5.63 -10.95 5.68
C ILE A 30 -6.43 -12.26 5.78
N ALA A 31 -6.35 -13.12 4.76
CA ALA A 31 -7.01 -14.41 4.72
C ALA A 31 -6.52 -15.37 5.83
N SER A 32 -5.25 -15.27 6.25
CA SER A 32 -4.69 -16.16 7.28
C SER A 32 -5.28 -15.94 8.68
N TYR A 33 -5.91 -14.78 8.92
CA TYR A 33 -6.57 -14.49 10.20
C TYR A 33 -7.98 -15.09 10.25
N THR A 34 -8.39 -15.55 11.41
CA THR A 34 -9.76 -16.04 11.62
C THR A 34 -10.78 -14.89 11.62
N PRO A 35 -12.07 -15.15 11.32
CA PRO A 35 -13.11 -14.13 11.40
C PRO A 35 -13.24 -13.49 12.79
N ALA A 36 -12.91 -14.24 13.86
CA ALA A 36 -12.94 -13.73 15.23
C ALA A 36 -11.82 -12.70 15.48
N GLU A 37 -10.61 -12.98 15.01
CA GLU A 37 -9.48 -12.04 15.12
C GLU A 37 -9.75 -10.76 14.34
N ARG A 38 -10.30 -10.88 13.13
CA ARG A 38 -10.67 -9.72 12.28
C ARG A 38 -11.70 -8.81 12.94
N LYS A 39 -12.62 -9.36 13.74
CA LYS A 39 -13.60 -8.56 14.51
C LYS A 39 -12.98 -7.82 15.69
N SER A 40 -11.87 -8.32 16.23
CA SER A 40 -11.14 -7.70 17.36
C SER A 40 -10.19 -6.58 16.91
N TRP A 41 -10.02 -6.38 15.61
CA TRP A 41 -9.11 -5.36 15.10
C TRP A 41 -9.60 -3.95 15.37
N PRO A 42 -8.67 -3.00 15.58
CA PRO A 42 -9.01 -1.61 15.85
C PRO A 42 -9.88 -1.03 14.72
N ALA A 43 -10.82 -0.18 15.12
CA ALA A 43 -11.67 0.56 14.20
C ALA A 43 -10.79 1.37 13.22
N GLY A 44 -11.09 1.24 11.94
CA GLY A 44 -10.41 1.94 10.86
C GLY A 44 -11.40 2.09 9.72
N VAL A 45 -11.43 3.27 9.10
CA VAL A 45 -12.26 3.54 7.92
C VAL A 45 -11.41 3.25 6.70
N SER A 46 -11.89 2.41 5.79
CA SER A 46 -11.18 2.19 4.53
C SER A 46 -11.04 3.50 3.77
N PRO A 47 -9.86 3.82 3.20
CA PRO A 47 -9.70 4.98 2.33
C PRO A 47 -10.65 4.93 1.12
N LEU A 48 -11.13 3.73 0.74
CA LEU A 48 -12.18 3.57 -0.28
C LEU A 48 -13.51 4.17 0.16
N SER A 49 -13.82 4.10 1.45
CA SER A 49 -15.06 4.61 2.07
C SER A 49 -14.93 6.07 2.54
N ALA A 50 -13.71 6.48 2.89
CA ALA A 50 -13.40 7.85 3.32
C ALA A 50 -13.19 8.85 2.16
N GLY A 51 -13.37 8.43 0.90
CA GLY A 51 -13.09 9.28 -0.27
C GLY A 51 -11.59 9.59 -0.44
N GLY A 52 -10.71 8.71 0.06
CA GLY A 52 -9.27 8.86 -0.01
C GLY A 52 -8.80 8.88 -1.47
N LYS A 53 -8.00 9.90 -1.81
CA LYS A 53 -7.39 10.03 -3.13
C LYS A 53 -6.56 8.78 -3.41
N THR A 54 -6.74 8.18 -4.59
CA THR A 54 -5.95 7.04 -5.03
C THR A 54 -4.47 7.42 -5.04
N THR A 55 -3.64 6.72 -4.27
CA THR A 55 -2.17 6.91 -4.26
C THR A 55 -1.48 6.24 -5.44
N THR A 56 -2.22 5.85 -6.48
CA THR A 56 -1.64 5.45 -7.76
C THR A 56 -0.89 6.65 -8.30
N ALA A 57 0.42 6.69 -8.05
CA ALA A 57 1.30 7.59 -8.75
C ALA A 57 1.05 7.37 -10.24
N ALA A 58 0.61 8.42 -10.92
CA ALA A 58 0.57 8.44 -12.37
C ALA A 58 1.96 8.03 -12.88
N PRO A 59 2.07 7.24 -13.97
CA PRO A 59 3.38 6.91 -14.53
C PRO A 59 4.12 8.22 -14.77
N ALA A 60 5.26 8.38 -14.09
CA ALA A 60 6.08 9.57 -14.18
C ALA A 60 6.39 9.80 -15.67
N LYS A 61 5.89 10.90 -16.20
CA LYS A 61 6.32 11.41 -17.50
C LYS A 61 7.81 11.71 -17.33
N LYS A 62 8.66 11.03 -18.10
CA LYS A 62 10.06 11.44 -18.26
C LYS A 62 10.05 12.89 -18.75
N GLU A 63 10.40 13.81 -17.87
CA GLU A 63 10.95 15.09 -18.26
C GLU A 63 12.45 14.95 -17.97
N GLU A 64 13.20 14.86 -19.07
CA GLU A 64 14.64 15.08 -19.09
C GLU A 64 14.93 16.53 -18.70
N ASP A 65 16.08 16.66 -18.05
CA ASP A 65 16.94 17.85 -17.93
C ASP A 65 16.69 18.82 -16.76
N ASP A 66 17.49 18.56 -15.73
CA ASP A 66 18.61 19.40 -15.27
C ASP A 66 18.43 20.26 -14.02
N ASP A 67 19.54 20.26 -13.30
CA ASP A 67 20.01 21.09 -12.22
C ASP A 67 19.68 20.78 -10.75
N ASP A 68 20.77 20.75 -9.99
CA ASP A 68 20.97 20.73 -8.55
C ASP A 68 20.90 19.37 -7.82
N ASP A 69 21.96 18.58 -8.01
CA ASP A 69 22.92 18.19 -6.95
C ASP A 69 22.42 18.27 -5.49
N VAL A 70 21.37 17.50 -5.16
CA VAL A 70 21.08 17.14 -3.78
C VAL A 70 21.84 15.86 -3.43
N ASP A 71 23.17 15.99 -3.34
CA ASP A 71 24.01 14.97 -2.72
C ASP A 71 23.70 14.90 -1.21
N LEU A 72 22.75 14.05 -0.87
CA LEU A 72 22.29 13.74 0.48
C LEU A 72 23.08 12.58 1.11
N PHE A 73 24.13 12.09 0.45
CA PHE A 73 25.03 11.08 0.98
C PHE A 73 26.41 11.69 1.24
N GLY A 74 26.40 12.73 2.08
CA GLY A 74 27.44 13.01 3.06
C GLY A 74 28.86 12.84 2.54
N SER A 75 29.43 13.96 2.09
CA SER A 75 30.87 14.22 2.20
C SER A 75 31.42 13.63 3.50
N GLY A 76 32.24 12.59 3.35
CA GLY A 76 32.76 11.79 4.45
C GLY A 76 33.82 10.81 3.96
N ASP A 77 34.68 11.26 3.05
CA ASP A 77 36.00 10.67 2.86
C ASP A 77 37.04 11.79 2.72
N GLU A 78 38.23 11.50 3.25
CA GLU A 78 39.48 12.30 3.28
C GLU A 78 39.67 13.30 4.43
N GLU A 79 39.93 12.78 5.64
CA GLU A 79 41.32 12.62 6.18
C GLU A 79 41.40 11.58 7.31
#